data_AF-A0A2P8H5S6-F1
#
_entry.id   AF-A0A2P8H5S6-F1
#
_cell.length_a   1.000
_cell.length_b   1.000
_cell.length_c   1.000
_cell.angle_alpha   90.00
_cell.angle_beta   90.00
_cell.angle_gamma   90.00
#
_symmetry.space_group_name_H-M   'P 1'
#
loop_
_entity.id
_entity.type
_entity.pdbx_description
1 polymer ?
#
loop_
_entity_poly.entity_id
_entity_poly.type
_entity_poly.pdbx_seq_one_letter_code
_entity_poly.pdbx_strand_id
1 'polypeptide(L)'
;MKAYKKEVQFTIWMTLAFVLVGNVALIFSIFPTDAMLFGFPAMYIVPILMGWFGVFLLTIIAGKIGNKIDDEIDSENSVDAESDKARGV
;
A
#
# COMPACT_ATOMS: atom_id res chain seq x y z
N MET A 1 6.68 17.87 11.13
CA MET A 1 6.96 17.96 9.66
C MET A 1 7.52 16.67 9.04
N LYS A 2 8.15 15.78 9.82
CA LYS A 2 8.73 14.54 9.25
C LYS A 2 7.62 13.52 8.97
N ALA A 3 6.62 13.43 9.83
CA ALA A 3 5.46 12.55 9.65
C ALA A 3 4.68 12.87 8.37
N TYR A 4 4.41 14.14 8.06
CA TYR A 4 3.71 14.53 6.83
C TYR A 4 4.48 14.14 5.55
N LYS A 5 5.81 14.23 5.55
CA LYS A 5 6.64 13.75 4.44
C LYS A 5 6.56 12.23 4.27
N LYS A 6 6.45 11.49 5.38
CA LYS A 6 6.26 10.03 5.34
C LYS A 6 4.91 9.65 4.74
N GLU A 7 3.84 10.38 5.06
CA GLU A 7 2.51 10.16 4.49
C GLU A 7 2.54 10.25 2.96
N VAL A 8 3.11 11.33 2.41
CA VAL A 8 3.22 11.52 0.95
C VAL A 8 4.03 10.40 0.30
N GLN A 9 5.18 10.05 0.87
CA GLN A 9 6.01 8.97 0.35
C GLN A 9 5.27 7.63 0.40
N PHE A 10 4.58 7.33 1.49
CA PHE A 10 3.79 6.13 1.65
C PHE A 10 2.67 6.05 0.60
N THR A 11 1.93 7.14 0.39
CA THR A 11 0.85 7.21 -0.59
C THR A 11 1.36 6.94 -2.02
N ILE A 12 2.51 7.49 -2.40
CA ILE A 12 3.12 7.23 -3.72
C ILE A 12 3.46 5.74 -3.87
N TRP A 13 4.15 5.15 -2.88
CA TRP A 13 4.54 3.74 -2.93
C TRP A 13 3.35 2.80 -2.91
N MET A 14 2.33 3.08 -2.11
CA MET A 14 1.10 2.27 -2.07
C MET A 14 0.33 2.36 -3.38
N THR A 15 0.23 3.55 -3.97
CA THR A 15 -0.43 3.72 -5.28
C THR A 15 0.28 2.88 -6.34
N LEU A 16 1.62 2.94 -6.38
CA LEU A 16 2.41 2.12 -7.29
C LEU A 16 2.19 0.62 -7.06
N ALA A 17 2.18 0.19 -5.79
CA ALA A 17 1.93 -1.20 -5.44
C ALA A 17 0.55 -1.69 -5.89
N PHE A 18 -0.51 -0.89 -5.67
CA PHE A 18 -1.85 -1.22 -6.13
C PHE A 18 -1.95 -1.29 -7.66
N VAL A 19 -1.31 -0.38 -8.38
CA VAL A 19 -1.27 -0.42 -9.85
C VAL A 19 -0.58 -1.70 -10.33
N LEU A 20 0.57 -2.06 -9.75
CA LEU A 20 1.30 -3.27 -10.15
C LEU A 20 0.49 -4.54 -9.86
N VAL A 21 -0.08 -4.65 -8.66
CA VAL A 21 -0.87 -5.83 -8.26
C VAL A 21 -2.17 -5.94 -9.05
N GLY A 22 -2.86 -4.83 -9.29
CA GLY A 22 -4.09 -4.80 -10.09
C GLY A 22 -3.86 -5.14 -11.57
N ASN A 23 -2.64 -4.96 -12.08
CA ASN A 23 -2.29 -5.18 -13.49
C ASN A 23 -1.37 -6.39 -13.72
N VAL A 24 -1.31 -7.35 -12.78
CA VAL A 24 -0.50 -8.58 -12.91
C VAL A 24 -0.85 -9.37 -14.18
N ALA A 25 -2.08 -9.28 -14.69
CA ALA A 25 -2.48 -9.93 -15.94
C ALA A 25 -1.63 -9.52 -17.15
N LEU A 26 -1.08 -8.29 -17.17
CA LEU A 26 -0.20 -7.84 -18.25
C LEU A 26 1.08 -8.69 -18.35
N ILE A 27 1.62 -9.13 -17.22
CA ILE A 27 2.83 -9.97 -17.18
C ILE A 27 2.56 -11.31 -17.87
N PHE A 28 1.41 -11.93 -17.57
CA PHE A 28 0.99 -13.20 -18.18
C PHE A 28 0.52 -13.06 -19.64
N SER A 29 0.18 -11.85 -20.07
CA SER A 29 -0.08 -11.57 -21.48
C SER A 29 1.21 -11.41 -22.29
N ILE A 30 2.27 -10.84 -21.72
CA ILE A 30 3.57 -10.68 -22.40
C ILE A 30 4.34 -12.01 -22.39
N PHE A 31 4.22 -12.78 -21.29
CA PHE A 31 4.86 -14.07 -21.09
C PHE A 31 3.81 -15.16 -20.85
N PRO A 32 3.07 -15.60 -21.89
CA PRO A 32 2.04 -16.62 -21.74
C PRO A 32 2.65 -17.99 -21.38
N THR A 33 1.86 -18.81 -20.69
CA THR A 33 2.27 -20.14 -20.23
C THR A 33 1.18 -21.17 -20.54
N ASP A 34 1.56 -22.33 -21.06
CA ASP A 34 0.63 -23.45 -21.32
C ASP A 34 0.30 -24.29 -20.07
N ALA A 35 0.76 -23.86 -18.90
CA ALA A 35 0.50 -24.55 -17.65
C ALA A 35 -1.00 -24.54 -17.29
N MET A 36 -1.45 -25.62 -16.66
CA MET A 36 -2.82 -25.75 -16.16
C MET A 36 -2.81 -25.81 -14.62
N LEU A 37 -3.70 -25.05 -13.99
CA LEU A 37 -3.89 -24.99 -12.54
C LEU A 37 -5.36 -25.24 -12.23
N PHE A 38 -5.65 -26.29 -11.44
CA PHE A 38 -7.01 -26.74 -11.13
C PHE A 38 -7.92 -26.96 -12.36
N GLY A 39 -7.34 -27.36 -13.49
CA GLY A 39 -8.07 -27.56 -14.74
C GLY A 39 -8.29 -26.29 -15.58
N PHE A 40 -7.80 -25.12 -15.13
CA PHE A 40 -7.85 -23.86 -15.86
C PHE A 40 -6.46 -23.46 -16.37
N PRO A 41 -6.34 -22.74 -17.50
CA PRO A 41 -5.06 -22.21 -17.93
C PRO A 41 -4.50 -21.25 -16.87
N ALA A 42 -3.27 -21.52 -16.44
CA ALA A 42 -2.61 -20.80 -15.34
C ALA A 42 -2.49 -19.30 -15.64
N MET A 43 -2.30 -18.94 -16.91
CA MET A 43 -2.19 -17.55 -17.37
C MET A 43 -3.44 -16.70 -17.14
N TYR A 44 -4.59 -17.31 -16.82
CA TYR A 44 -5.80 -16.57 -16.45
C TYR A 44 -6.06 -16.62 -14.95
N ILE A 45 -6.04 -17.82 -14.35
CA ILE A 45 -6.43 -17.99 -12.95
C ILE A 45 -5.41 -17.38 -11.99
N VAL A 46 -4.11 -17.46 -12.29
CA VAL A 46 -3.07 -16.92 -11.42
C VAL A 46 -3.16 -15.39 -11.32
N PRO A 47 -3.26 -14.62 -12.43
CA PRO A 47 -3.49 -13.17 -12.34
C PRO A 47 -4.74 -12.78 -11.56
N ILE A 48 -5.86 -13.51 -11.72
CA ILE A 48 -7.11 -13.21 -11.02
C ILE A 48 -6.92 -13.39 -9.51
N LEU A 49 -6.34 -14.51 -9.09
CA LEU A 49 -6.08 -14.78 -7.67
C LEU A 49 -5.06 -13.79 -7.09
N MET A 50 -4.00 -13.49 -7.83
CA MET A 50 -2.98 -12.51 -7.44
C MET A 50 -3.56 -11.10 -7.32
N GLY A 51 -4.40 -10.67 -8.26
CA GLY A 51 -5.09 -9.38 -8.19
C GLY A 51 -6.03 -9.33 -7.00
N TRP A 52 -6.85 -10.36 -6.79
CA TRP A 52 -7.84 -10.36 -5.73
C TRP A 52 -7.23 -10.41 -4.33
N PHE A 53 -6.41 -11.43 -4.06
CA PHE A 53 -5.75 -11.59 -2.76
C PHE A 53 -4.64 -10.55 -2.56
N GLY A 54 -3.95 -10.15 -3.62
CA GLY A 54 -2.92 -9.13 -3.54
C GLY A 54 -3.50 -7.76 -3.17
N VAL A 55 -4.60 -7.33 -3.81
CA VAL A 55 -5.29 -6.09 -3.44
C VAL A 55 -5.79 -6.18 -2.01
N PHE A 56 -6.43 -7.29 -1.63
CA PHE A 56 -6.92 -7.50 -0.27
C PHE A 56 -5.82 -7.36 0.79
N LEU A 57 -4.68 -8.04 0.60
CA LEU A 57 -3.54 -7.95 1.54
C LEU A 57 -2.93 -6.55 1.55
N LEU A 58 -2.78 -5.91 0.39
CA LEU A 58 -2.30 -4.54 0.31
C LEU A 58 -3.22 -3.58 1.06
N THR A 59 -4.54 -3.74 0.99
CA THR A 59 -5.48 -2.89 1.74
C THR A 59 -5.32 -3.05 3.26
N ILE A 60 -5.09 -4.28 3.75
CA ILE A 60 -4.82 -4.52 5.18
C ILE A 60 -3.51 -3.83 5.60
N ILE A 61 -2.45 -3.99 4.82
CA ILE A 61 -1.16 -3.37 5.08
C ILE A 61 -1.29 -1.84 5.04
N ALA A 62 -2.03 -1.32 4.06
CA ALA A 62 -2.27 0.10 3.90
C ALA A 62 -2.93 0.70 5.13
N GLY A 63 -4.00 0.06 5.64
CA GLY A 63 -4.70 0.52 6.83
C GLY A 63 -3.79 0.50 8.07
N LYS A 64 -3.01 -0.57 8.27
CA LYS A 64 -2.10 -0.65 9.43
C LYS A 64 -0.99 0.41 9.40
N ILE A 65 -0.41 0.66 8.23
CA ILE A 65 0.66 1.66 8.10
C ILE A 65 0.08 3.08 8.15
N GLY A 66 -1.07 3.32 7.50
CA GLY A 66 -1.79 4.58 7.55
C GLY A 66 -2.10 5.00 8.98
N ASN A 67 -2.75 4.12 9.76
CA ASN A 67 -3.05 4.39 11.18
C ASN A 67 -1.79 4.73 11.98
N LYS A 68 -0.68 4.04 11.72
CA LYS A 68 0.59 4.32 12.40
C LYS A 68 1.16 5.70 12.02
N ILE A 69 1.02 6.11 10.76
CA ILE A 69 1.46 7.43 10.31
C ILE A 69 0.60 8.52 10.96
N ASP A 70 -0.72 8.31 11.06
CA ASP A 70 -1.63 9.22 11.74
C ASP A 70 -1.25 9.37 13.22
N ASP A 71 -0.99 8.26 13.93
CA ASP A 71 -0.53 8.28 15.33
C ASP A 71 0.81 9.06 15.49
N GLU A 72 1.73 8.93 14.52
CA GLU A 72 2.99 9.68 14.52
C GLU A 72 2.78 11.18 14.27
N ILE A 73 1.81 11.56 13.43
CA ILE A 73 1.45 12.96 13.18
C ILE A 73 0.87 13.60 14.44
N ASP A 74 -0.07 12.91 15.09
CA ASP A 74 -0.71 13.40 16.32
C ASP A 74 0.31 13.58 17.44
N SER A 75 1.26 12.65 17.59
CA SER A 75 2.34 12.77 18.56
C SER A 75 3.32 13.90 18.25
N GLU A 76 3.69 14.15 16.98
CA GLU A 76 4.53 15.30 16.61
C GLU A 76 3.80 16.61 16.96
N ASN A 77 2.52 16.72 16.60
CA ASN A 77 1.72 17.92 16.83
C ASN A 77 1.51 18.22 18.33
N SER A 78 1.31 17.19 19.17
CA SER A 78 1.14 17.40 20.62
C SER A 78 2.43 17.92 21.28
N VAL A 79 3.59 17.43 20.84
CA VAL A 79 4.90 17.86 21.36
C VAL A 79 5.20 19.30 20.94
N ASP A 80 4.92 19.64 19.68
CA ASP A 80 5.10 21.01 19.18
C ASP A 80 4.18 21.99 19.94
N ALA A 81 2.93 21.59 20.22
CA ALA A 81 1.99 22.41 20.99
C ALA A 81 2.39 22.61 22.47
N GLU A 82 2.96 21.60 23.13
CA GLU A 82 3.52 21.74 24.50
C GLU A 82 4.77 22.62 24.51
N SER A 83 5.64 22.48 23.51
CA SER A 83 6.84 23.32 23.34
C SER A 83 6.47 24.80 23.15
N ASP A 84 5.45 25.11 22.35
CA ASP A 84 5.00 26.49 22.12
C ASP A 84 4.39 27.10 23.38
N LYS A 85 3.57 26.33 24.12
CA LYS A 85 3.05 26.76 25.44
C LYS A 85 4.18 27.02 26.45
N ALA A 86 5.21 26.18 26.48
CA ALA A 86 6.37 26.37 27.36
C ALA A 86 7.22 27.59 26.97
N ARG A 87 7.17 28.00 25.70
CA ARG A 87 7.83 29.22 25.19
C ARG A 87 7.01 30.49 25.37
N GLY A 88 5.78 30.39 25.89
CA GLY A 88 4.91 31.54 26.15
C GLY A 88 4.42 32.25 24.89
N VAL A 89 4.36 31.53 23.76
CA VAL A 89 3.76 31.99 22.49
C VAL A 89 2.29 31.56 22.43
#